data_AF-A0A8T3YYL1-F1
#
_entry.id   AF-A0A8T3YYL1-F1
#
_cell.length_a   1.000
_cell.length_b   1.000
_cell.length_c   1.000
_cell.angle_alpha   90.00
_cell.angle_beta   90.00
_cell.angle_gamma   90.00
#
_symmetry.space_group_name_H-M   'P 1'
#
loop_
_entity.id
_entity.type
_entity.pdbx_description
1 polymer ?
#
loop_
_entity_poly.entity_id
_entity_poly.type
_entity_poly.pdbx_seq_one_letter_code
_entity_poly.pdbx_strand_id
1 'polypeptide(L)'
;MSEMKELKSIKIVPYTLMNSSLGAVWAFIFAIILLIFAGTLAAFLPPEASAFSGLFVALGVAGLVVFPVGTFLLTITQAFLYALIYNLLVPKLGGIKIELADMKEVTKADPVAFALIVASITAVFQFLMQLVIAPLQYVSVGFIGAMATTINSLTNGTVAFPAVSMAGFGALGAILNIILTPIFTFIVAFIGAVIVAFIYNFLVPKLGGIKLELSEKHMGSWELIV
;
A
#
# COMPACT_ATOMS: atom_id res chain seq x y z
N MET A 1 25.57 25.45 4.27
CA MET A 1 24.37 26.30 4.43
C MET A 1 23.14 25.40 4.28
N SER A 2 22.08 25.62 5.07
CA SER A 2 20.84 24.85 4.93
C SER A 2 19.77 25.66 4.21
N GLU A 3 19.11 25.05 3.23
CA GLU A 3 18.05 25.70 2.44
C GLU A 3 16.81 24.83 2.39
N MET A 4 15.64 25.45 2.54
CA MET A 4 14.37 24.77 2.33
C MET A 4 14.10 24.61 0.84
N LYS A 5 13.97 23.37 0.38
CA LYS A 5 13.63 23.01 -1.00
C LYS A 5 12.27 22.32 -1.04
N GLU A 6 11.55 22.58 -2.12
CA GLU A 6 10.25 21.99 -2.39
C GLU A 6 10.35 20.99 -3.54
N LEU A 7 9.84 19.78 -3.31
CA LEU A 7 9.76 18.74 -4.33
C LEU A 7 8.59 19.04 -5.28
N LYS A 8 8.88 19.67 -6.42
CA LYS A 8 7.85 20.11 -7.36
C LYS A 8 7.23 18.99 -8.20
N SER A 9 7.99 17.93 -8.46
CA SER A 9 7.50 16.80 -9.25
C SER A 9 8.30 15.55 -8.99
N ILE A 10 7.66 14.42 -9.24
CA ILE A 10 8.25 13.09 -9.21
C ILE A 10 8.25 12.55 -10.65
N LYS A 11 9.41 12.07 -11.11
CA LYS A 11 9.51 11.36 -12.38
C LYS A 11 8.77 10.03 -12.26
N ILE A 12 7.65 9.90 -12.98
CA ILE A 12 6.70 8.79 -12.82
C ILE A 12 7.36 7.43 -13.12
N VAL A 13 8.05 7.30 -14.26
CA VAL A 13 8.66 6.04 -14.69
C VAL A 13 9.68 5.48 -13.68
N PRO A 14 10.74 6.21 -13.28
CA PRO A 14 11.73 5.68 -12.35
C PRO A 14 11.14 5.46 -10.94
N TYR A 15 10.21 6.31 -10.49
CA TYR A 15 9.53 6.09 -9.21
C TYR A 15 8.70 4.79 -9.22
N THR A 16 8.00 4.54 -10.32
CA THR A 16 7.18 3.34 -10.49
C THR A 16 8.04 2.09 -10.49
N LEU A 17 9.11 2.09 -11.29
CA LEU A 17 10.04 0.96 -11.41
C LEU A 17 10.76 0.67 -10.09
N MET A 18 11.19 1.72 -9.38
CA MET A 18 11.86 1.58 -8.09
C MET A 18 10.92 0.96 -7.05
N ASN A 19 9.71 1.49 -6.90
CA ASN A 19 8.76 0.97 -5.92
C ASN A 19 8.24 -0.43 -6.27
N SER A 20 7.99 -0.73 -7.54
CA SER A 20 7.56 -2.08 -7.93
C SER A 20 8.65 -3.11 -7.67
N SER A 21 9.91 -2.77 -7.95
CA SER A 21 11.05 -3.65 -7.65
C SER A 21 11.21 -3.86 -6.14
N LEU A 22 11.13 -2.80 -5.33
CA LEU A 22 11.15 -2.90 -3.87
C LEU A 22 10.00 -3.77 -3.36
N GLY A 23 8.79 -3.59 -3.88
CA GLY A 23 7.61 -4.39 -3.54
C GLY A 23 7.80 -5.87 -3.87
N ALA A 24 8.38 -6.19 -5.02
CA ALA A 24 8.69 -7.57 -5.42
C ALA A 24 9.68 -8.24 -4.46
N VAL A 25 10.71 -7.51 -4.01
CA VAL A 25 11.69 -8.01 -3.05
C VAL A 25 11.01 -8.30 -1.71
N TRP A 26 10.19 -7.39 -1.19
CA TRP A 26 9.43 -7.62 0.04
C TRP A 26 8.48 -8.81 -0.08
N ALA A 27 7.78 -8.94 -1.21
CA ALA A 27 6.90 -10.07 -1.48
C ALA A 27 7.67 -11.39 -1.59
N PHE A 28 8.89 -11.38 -2.11
CA PHE A 28 9.74 -12.57 -2.15
C PHE A 28 10.19 -13.00 -0.76
N ILE A 29 10.64 -12.05 0.07
CA ILE A 29 10.97 -12.31 1.47
C ILE A 29 9.75 -12.89 2.21
N PHE A 30 8.58 -12.29 2.02
CA PHE A 30 7.34 -12.78 2.60
C PHE A 30 6.96 -14.19 2.09
N ALA A 31 7.15 -14.48 0.80
CA ALA A 31 6.88 -15.79 0.22
C ALA A 31 7.78 -16.89 0.82
N ILE A 32 9.05 -16.59 1.09
CA ILE A 32 9.96 -17.52 1.77
C ILE A 32 9.45 -17.81 3.19
N ILE A 33 9.04 -16.77 3.92
CA ILE A 33 8.47 -16.92 5.27
C ILE A 33 7.21 -17.80 5.22
N LEU A 34 6.32 -17.56 4.25
CA LEU A 34 5.13 -18.39 4.05
C LEU A 34 5.43 -19.84 3.68
N LEU A 35 6.46 -20.10 2.85
CA LEU A 35 6.85 -21.47 2.52
C LEU A 35 7.34 -22.23 3.75
N ILE A 36 8.16 -21.59 4.60
CA ILE A 36 8.63 -22.18 5.86
C ILE A 36 7.42 -22.49 6.75
N PHE A 37 6.47 -21.55 6.86
CA PHE A 37 5.26 -21.77 7.64
C PHE A 37 4.37 -22.88 7.05
N ALA A 38 4.22 -22.94 5.73
CA ALA A 38 3.43 -23.98 5.07
C ALA A 38 4.05 -25.38 5.25
N GLY A 39 5.37 -25.50 5.15
CA GLY A 39 6.08 -26.76 5.37
C GLY A 39 5.99 -27.24 6.82
N THR A 40 6.11 -26.32 7.78
CA THR A 40 5.92 -26.65 9.21
C THR A 40 4.48 -27.03 9.50
N LEU A 41 3.50 -26.25 9.06
CA LEU A 41 2.08 -26.56 9.23
C LEU A 41 1.73 -27.94 8.64
N ALA A 42 2.22 -28.24 7.44
CA ALA A 42 2.00 -29.52 6.76
C ALA A 42 2.54 -30.73 7.55
N ALA A 43 3.57 -30.55 8.38
CA ALA A 43 4.14 -31.60 9.23
C ALA A 43 3.37 -31.80 10.56
N PHE A 44 2.57 -30.81 10.99
CA PHE A 44 1.77 -30.87 12.23
C PHE A 44 0.28 -31.17 11.98
N LEU A 45 -0.11 -31.51 10.76
CA LEU A 45 -1.51 -31.83 10.45
C LEU A 45 -1.94 -33.15 11.11
N PRO A 46 -3.17 -33.21 11.67
CA PRO A 46 -3.77 -34.46 12.13
C PRO A 46 -3.88 -35.50 11.00
N PRO A 47 -3.90 -36.81 11.32
CA PRO A 47 -4.00 -37.88 10.32
C PRO A 47 -5.17 -37.71 9.35
N GLU A 48 -6.30 -37.17 9.81
CA GLU A 48 -7.53 -36.93 9.04
C GLU A 48 -7.36 -35.83 7.98
N ALA A 49 -6.40 -34.91 8.16
CA ALA A 49 -6.11 -33.80 7.26
C ALA A 49 -4.81 -33.98 6.44
N SER A 50 -4.15 -35.13 6.58
CA SER A 50 -2.88 -35.46 5.91
C SER A 50 -2.93 -35.35 4.38
N ALA A 51 -4.11 -35.55 3.77
CA ALA A 51 -4.35 -35.37 2.34
C ALA A 51 -4.07 -33.93 1.85
N PHE A 52 -4.17 -32.93 2.73
CA PHE A 52 -3.91 -31.52 2.40
C PHE A 52 -2.43 -31.11 2.56
N SER A 53 -1.59 -31.97 3.16
CA SER A 53 -0.17 -31.68 3.40
C SER A 53 0.57 -31.33 2.10
N GLY A 54 0.35 -32.12 1.05
CA GLY A 54 0.92 -31.87 -0.28
C GLY A 54 0.42 -30.57 -0.91
N LEU A 55 -0.84 -30.18 -0.66
CA LEU A 55 -1.40 -28.93 -1.16
C LEU A 55 -0.74 -27.71 -0.50
N PHE A 56 -0.55 -27.72 0.83
CA PHE A 56 0.10 -26.60 1.53
C PHE A 56 1.52 -26.36 1.04
N VAL A 57 2.30 -27.43 0.87
CA VAL A 57 3.67 -27.32 0.35
C VAL A 57 3.66 -26.85 -1.10
N ALA A 58 2.78 -27.39 -1.95
CA ALA A 58 2.66 -26.97 -3.34
C ALA A 58 2.28 -25.50 -3.48
N LEU A 59 1.35 -24.99 -2.68
CA LEU A 59 0.98 -23.58 -2.66
C LEU A 59 2.11 -22.69 -2.14
N GLY A 60 2.87 -23.14 -1.14
CA GLY A 60 4.05 -22.43 -0.66
C GLY A 60 5.12 -22.28 -1.75
N VAL A 61 5.39 -23.37 -2.50
CA VAL A 61 6.37 -23.35 -3.60
C VAL A 61 5.88 -22.48 -4.76
N ALA A 62 4.62 -22.61 -5.16
CA ALA A 62 4.02 -21.73 -6.18
C ALA A 62 4.06 -20.25 -5.75
N GLY A 63 3.86 -19.98 -4.46
CA GLY A 63 3.93 -18.66 -3.87
C GLY A 63 5.27 -17.95 -4.09
N LEU A 64 6.39 -18.69 -4.18
CA LEU A 64 7.72 -18.11 -4.45
C LEU A 64 7.79 -17.33 -5.76
N VAL A 65 6.95 -17.68 -6.75
CA VAL A 65 6.87 -16.96 -8.03
C VAL A 65 5.65 -16.06 -8.06
N VAL A 66 4.49 -16.56 -7.59
CA VAL A 66 3.23 -15.83 -7.68
C VAL A 66 3.24 -14.55 -6.84
N PHE A 67 3.74 -14.58 -5.60
CA PHE A 67 3.72 -13.40 -4.75
C PHE A 67 4.63 -12.27 -5.27
N PRO A 68 5.90 -12.51 -5.63
CA PRO A 68 6.76 -11.45 -6.17
C PRO A 68 6.23 -10.88 -7.48
N VAL A 69 5.86 -11.73 -8.44
CA VAL A 69 5.40 -11.30 -9.77
C VAL A 69 4.07 -10.56 -9.64
N GLY A 70 3.12 -11.11 -8.88
CA GLY A 70 1.83 -10.47 -8.63
C GLY A 70 1.99 -9.12 -7.95
N THR A 71 2.80 -9.05 -6.89
CA THR A 71 3.05 -7.79 -6.17
C THR A 71 3.76 -6.77 -7.04
N PHE A 72 4.74 -7.18 -7.85
CA PHE A 72 5.42 -6.32 -8.81
C PHE A 72 4.41 -5.63 -9.74
N LEU A 73 3.52 -6.42 -10.38
CA LEU A 73 2.53 -5.92 -11.32
C LEU A 73 1.52 -4.98 -10.65
N LEU A 74 1.00 -5.36 -9.48
CA LEU A 74 0.07 -4.51 -8.72
C LEU A 74 0.73 -3.20 -8.27
N THR A 75 1.99 -3.27 -7.86
CA THR A 75 2.74 -2.10 -7.38
C THR A 75 3.10 -1.16 -8.53
N ILE A 76 3.26 -1.64 -9.77
CA ILE A 76 3.40 -0.75 -10.94
C ILE A 76 2.21 0.20 -11.01
N THR A 77 0.99 -0.34 -11.01
CA THR A 77 -0.22 0.48 -11.11
C THR A 77 -0.34 1.43 -9.93
N GLN A 78 -0.12 0.93 -8.71
CA GLN A 78 -0.21 1.74 -7.50
C GLN A 78 0.83 2.88 -7.48
N ALA A 79 2.11 2.58 -7.74
CA ALA A 79 3.18 3.57 -7.70
C ALA A 79 3.05 4.60 -8.83
N PHE A 80 2.62 4.17 -10.01
CA PHE A 80 2.28 5.06 -11.11
C PHE A 80 1.20 6.06 -10.70
N LEU A 81 0.10 5.57 -10.12
CA LEU A 81 -1.01 6.42 -9.66
C LEU A 81 -0.56 7.38 -8.55
N TYR A 82 0.23 6.92 -7.58
CA TYR A 82 0.77 7.81 -6.54
C TYR A 82 1.64 8.93 -7.11
N ALA A 83 2.55 8.64 -8.04
CA ALA A 83 3.37 9.67 -8.67
C ALA A 83 2.54 10.63 -9.54
N LEU A 84 1.54 10.12 -10.26
CA LEU A 84 0.63 10.95 -11.05
C LEU A 84 -0.20 11.88 -10.16
N ILE A 85 -0.81 11.34 -9.10
CA ILE A 85 -1.61 12.11 -8.14
C ILE A 85 -0.73 13.13 -7.44
N TYR A 86 0.50 12.78 -7.05
CA TYR A 86 1.46 13.73 -6.50
C TYR A 86 1.65 14.95 -7.42
N ASN A 87 2.01 14.71 -8.67
CA ASN A 87 2.25 15.77 -9.66
C ASN A 87 0.99 16.62 -9.93
N LEU A 88 -0.20 16.02 -9.84
CA LEU A 88 -1.47 16.70 -10.00
C LEU A 88 -1.83 17.59 -8.79
N LEU A 89 -1.44 17.18 -7.58
CA LEU A 89 -1.80 17.86 -6.34
C LEU A 89 -0.81 18.95 -5.92
N VAL A 90 0.47 18.83 -6.30
CA VAL A 90 1.52 19.82 -5.96
C VAL A 90 1.14 21.26 -6.34
N PRO A 91 0.59 21.55 -7.54
CA PRO A 91 0.20 22.92 -7.89
C PRO A 91 -0.93 23.50 -7.01
N LYS A 92 -1.68 22.65 -6.29
CA LYS A 92 -2.84 23.04 -5.48
C LYS A 92 -2.52 23.08 -3.98
N LEU A 93 -1.72 22.14 -3.51
CA LEU A 93 -1.44 21.94 -2.08
C LEU A 93 -0.01 22.35 -1.68
N GLY A 94 0.84 22.64 -2.66
CA GLY A 94 2.29 22.70 -2.48
C GLY A 94 2.91 21.30 -2.47
N GLY A 95 4.20 21.23 -2.74
CA GLY A 95 5.00 20.02 -2.67
C GLY A 95 5.54 19.74 -1.27
N ILE A 96 6.19 18.58 -1.14
CA ILE A 96 6.92 18.24 0.09
C ILE A 96 8.07 19.23 0.26
N LYS A 97 8.13 19.86 1.43
CA LYS A 97 9.20 20.78 1.82
C LYS A 97 10.20 20.09 2.72
N ILE A 98 11.46 20.06 2.29
CA ILE A 98 12.59 19.50 3.03
C ILE A 98 13.71 20.52 3.13
N GLU A 99 14.40 20.54 4.25
CA GLU A 99 15.60 21.32 4.48
C GLU A 99 16.80 20.47 4.07
N LEU A 100 17.63 20.99 3.16
CA LEU A 100 18.85 20.35 2.70
C LEU A 100 20.07 21.08 3.26
N ALA A 101 20.94 20.37 3.97
CA ALA A 101 22.29 20.84 4.27
C ALA A 101 23.22 20.55 3.09
N ASP A 102 23.86 21.60 2.58
CA ASP A 102 24.87 21.55 1.51
C ASP A 102 24.42 20.78 0.26
N MET A 103 23.10 20.75 0.00
CA MET A 103 22.45 20.00 -1.10
C MET A 103 22.74 18.49 -1.11
N LYS A 104 23.19 17.94 0.02
CA LYS A 104 23.61 16.54 0.15
C LYS A 104 22.89 15.78 1.26
N GLU A 105 22.28 16.45 2.22
CA GLU A 105 21.67 15.78 3.36
C GLU A 105 20.34 16.42 3.73
N VAL A 106 19.30 15.60 3.88
CA VAL A 106 18.00 16.06 4.38
C VAL A 106 18.08 16.19 5.89
N THR A 107 17.98 17.42 6.40
CA THR A 107 18.11 17.72 7.83
C THR A 107 16.78 17.90 8.53
N LYS A 108 15.75 18.33 7.79
CA LYS A 108 14.41 18.55 8.34
C LYS A 108 13.36 18.33 7.26
N ALA A 109 12.21 17.80 7.63
CA ALA A 109 11.01 17.83 6.82
C ALA A 109 9.98 18.75 7.49
N ASP A 110 9.31 19.59 6.70
CA ASP A 110 8.15 20.36 7.20
C ASP A 110 7.01 19.37 7.49
N PRO A 111 6.65 19.15 8.77
CA PRO A 111 5.68 18.11 9.13
C PRO A 111 4.29 18.36 8.52
N VAL A 112 3.89 19.63 8.40
CA VAL A 112 2.55 19.97 7.92
C VAL A 112 2.47 19.81 6.42
N ALA A 113 3.44 20.35 5.67
CA ALA A 113 3.47 20.21 4.21
C ALA A 113 3.62 18.74 3.79
N PHE A 114 4.50 17.98 4.46
CA PHE A 114 4.66 16.55 4.23
C PHE A 114 3.36 15.77 4.52
N ALA A 115 2.71 16.02 5.65
CA ALA A 115 1.50 15.31 6.00
C ALA A 115 0.33 15.64 5.07
N LEU A 116 0.17 16.91 4.68
CA LEU A 116 -0.93 17.33 3.82
C LEU A 116 -0.88 16.63 2.46
N ILE A 117 0.29 16.58 1.82
CA ILE A 117 0.43 15.97 0.50
C ILE A 117 0.31 14.43 0.58
N VAL A 118 0.91 13.78 1.59
CA VAL A 118 0.79 12.32 1.79
C VAL A 118 -0.66 11.92 2.07
N ALA A 119 -1.35 12.64 2.96
CA ALA A 119 -2.75 12.37 3.26
C ALA A 119 -3.66 12.58 2.05
N SER A 120 -3.41 13.63 1.26
CA SER A 120 -4.19 13.91 0.06
C SER A 120 -3.99 12.85 -1.02
N ILE A 121 -2.75 12.42 -1.26
CA ILE A 121 -2.45 11.35 -2.22
C ILE A 121 -3.12 10.04 -1.82
N THR A 122 -2.98 9.65 -0.55
CA THR A 122 -3.56 8.40 -0.03
C THR A 122 -5.08 8.43 -0.03
N ALA A 123 -5.70 9.56 0.33
CA ALA A 123 -7.16 9.71 0.28
C ALA A 123 -7.70 9.65 -1.16
N VAL A 124 -7.09 10.36 -2.11
CA VAL A 124 -7.50 10.31 -3.52
C VAL A 124 -7.33 8.91 -4.08
N PHE A 125 -6.20 8.26 -3.81
CA PHE A 125 -5.99 6.88 -4.23
C PHE A 125 -7.02 5.93 -3.62
N GLN A 126 -7.32 6.07 -2.33
CA GLN A 126 -8.31 5.26 -1.66
C GLN A 126 -9.72 5.46 -2.25
N PHE A 127 -10.06 6.70 -2.61
CA PHE A 127 -11.31 6.97 -3.32
C PHE A 127 -11.37 6.24 -4.67
N LEU A 128 -10.29 6.28 -5.45
CA LEU A 128 -10.20 5.55 -6.72
C LEU A 128 -10.31 4.04 -6.53
N MET A 129 -9.62 3.49 -5.53
CA MET A 129 -9.69 2.05 -5.21
C MET A 129 -11.09 1.65 -4.76
N GLN A 130 -11.73 2.44 -3.90
CA GLN A 130 -13.06 2.11 -3.38
C GLN A 130 -14.14 2.22 -4.46
N LEU A 131 -13.96 3.06 -5.49
CA LEU A 131 -14.85 3.10 -6.65
C LEU A 131 -14.88 1.75 -7.39
N VAL A 132 -13.75 1.04 -7.43
CA VAL A 132 -13.62 -0.28 -8.07
C VAL A 132 -13.97 -1.42 -7.11
N ILE A 133 -13.56 -1.30 -5.85
CA ILE A 133 -13.67 -2.37 -4.85
C ILE A 133 -15.07 -2.44 -4.22
N ALA A 134 -15.78 -1.32 -4.02
CA ALA A 134 -17.08 -1.32 -3.33
C ALA A 134 -18.12 -2.25 -3.98
N PRO A 135 -18.27 -2.28 -5.33
CA PRO A 135 -19.19 -3.22 -5.97
C PRO A 135 -18.78 -4.69 -5.78
N LEU A 136 -17.47 -4.98 -5.80
CA LEU A 136 -16.93 -6.32 -5.60
C LEU A 136 -17.13 -6.80 -4.16
N GLN A 137 -16.98 -5.90 -3.18
CA GLN A 137 -17.27 -6.16 -1.77
C GLN A 137 -18.75 -6.50 -1.56
N TYR A 138 -19.66 -5.82 -2.26
CA TYR A 138 -21.09 -6.14 -2.19
C TYR A 138 -21.38 -7.58 -2.63
N VAL A 139 -20.80 -8.01 -3.76
CA VAL A 139 -20.95 -9.38 -4.26
C VAL A 139 -20.33 -10.41 -3.32
N SER A 140 -19.12 -10.14 -2.80
CA SER A 140 -18.42 -11.09 -1.92
C SER A 140 -19.11 -11.25 -0.56
N VAL A 141 -19.65 -10.17 0.02
CA VAL A 141 -20.42 -10.24 1.26
C VAL A 141 -21.71 -11.04 1.07
N GLY A 142 -22.41 -10.86 -0.06
CA GLY A 142 -23.58 -11.68 -0.40
C GLY A 142 -23.24 -13.17 -0.50
N PHE A 143 -22.11 -13.50 -1.12
CA PHE A 143 -21.62 -14.87 -1.19
C PHE A 143 -21.28 -15.46 0.20
N ILE A 144 -20.58 -14.71 1.05
CA ILE A 144 -20.26 -15.12 2.43
C ILE A 144 -21.55 -15.36 3.23
N GLY A 145 -22.55 -14.48 3.10
CA GLY A 145 -23.85 -14.64 3.76
C GLY A 145 -24.56 -15.92 3.35
N ALA A 146 -24.60 -16.22 2.05
CA ALA A 146 -25.17 -17.46 1.52
C ALA A 146 -24.41 -18.70 2.03
N MET A 147 -23.07 -18.67 2.02
CA MET A 147 -22.26 -19.75 2.58
C MET A 147 -22.54 -19.98 4.06
N ALA A 148 -22.63 -18.91 4.86
CA ALA A 148 -22.94 -19.02 6.29
C ALA A 148 -24.31 -19.68 6.53
N THR A 149 -25.32 -19.36 5.73
CA THR A 149 -26.63 -20.03 5.82
C THR A 149 -26.57 -21.52 5.47
N THR A 150 -25.81 -21.88 4.44
CA THR A 150 -25.59 -23.28 4.04
C THR A 150 -24.85 -24.06 5.12
N ILE A 151 -23.79 -23.49 5.71
CA ILE A 151 -23.03 -24.12 6.79
C ILE A 151 -23.91 -24.34 8.03
N ASN A 152 -24.67 -23.33 8.45
CA ASN A 152 -25.58 -23.44 9.59
C ASN A 152 -26.67 -24.50 9.35
N SER A 153 -27.12 -24.66 8.10
CA SER A 153 -28.07 -25.71 7.70
C SER A 153 -27.44 -27.10 7.72
N LEU A 154 -26.16 -27.22 7.33
CA LEU A 154 -25.43 -28.50 7.29
C LEU A 154 -25.04 -29.00 8.69
N THR A 155 -24.79 -28.09 9.63
CA THR A 155 -24.38 -28.41 11.01
C THR A 155 -25.55 -28.52 11.98
N ASN A 156 -26.80 -28.43 11.52
CA ASN A 156 -28.00 -28.31 12.37
C ASN A 156 -27.86 -27.24 13.48
N GLY A 157 -27.11 -26.16 13.21
CA GLY A 157 -26.87 -25.08 14.17
C GLY A 157 -25.92 -25.40 15.33
N THR A 158 -25.26 -26.57 15.35
CA THR A 158 -24.28 -26.92 16.39
C THR A 158 -23.00 -26.08 16.32
N VAL A 159 -22.68 -25.56 15.13
CA VAL A 159 -21.59 -24.59 14.92
C VAL A 159 -22.25 -23.33 14.35
N ALA A 160 -22.45 -22.33 15.20
CA ALA A 160 -22.97 -21.03 14.77
C ALA A 160 -21.87 -20.27 14.02
N PHE A 161 -21.86 -20.38 12.69
CA PHE A 161 -21.13 -19.41 11.88
C PHE A 161 -21.93 -18.11 11.91
N PRO A 162 -21.35 -16.98 12.37
CA PRO A 162 -22.05 -15.70 12.34
C PRO A 162 -22.44 -15.43 10.90
N ALA A 163 -23.73 -15.51 10.60
CA ALA A 163 -24.23 -14.99 9.34
C ALA A 163 -23.87 -13.51 9.35
N VAL A 164 -22.98 -13.09 8.45
CA VAL A 164 -22.65 -11.68 8.26
C VAL A 164 -23.87 -11.03 7.62
N SER A 165 -24.88 -10.78 8.45
CA SER A 165 -26.13 -10.15 8.09
C SER A 165 -25.85 -8.67 7.90
N MET A 166 -25.45 -8.30 6.70
CA MET A 166 -25.33 -6.91 6.31
C MET A 166 -26.53 -6.47 5.48
N ALA A 167 -27.74 -6.66 6.02
CA ALA A 167 -28.93 -5.99 5.50
C ALA A 167 -28.73 -4.44 5.38
N GLY A 168 -27.72 -3.88 6.07
CA GLY A 168 -27.27 -2.48 5.95
C GLY A 168 -26.24 -2.17 4.85
N PHE A 169 -25.54 -3.14 4.23
CA PHE A 169 -24.69 -2.91 3.05
C PHE A 169 -25.51 -2.98 1.76
N GLY A 170 -26.66 -2.28 1.72
CA GLY A 170 -27.33 -1.99 0.47
C GLY A 170 -26.51 -1.00 -0.38
N ALA A 171 -27.07 -0.58 -1.52
CA ALA A 171 -26.47 0.44 -2.37
C ALA A 171 -26.08 1.72 -1.59
N LEU A 172 -26.90 2.11 -0.60
CA LEU A 172 -26.61 3.22 0.31
C LEU A 172 -25.37 2.97 1.18
N GLY A 173 -25.19 1.76 1.72
CA GLY A 173 -24.01 1.40 2.52
C GLY A 173 -22.73 1.42 1.68
N ALA A 174 -22.80 0.96 0.42
CA ALA A 174 -21.68 1.04 -0.52
C ALA A 174 -21.30 2.48 -0.85
N ILE A 175 -22.29 3.35 -1.11
CA ILE A 175 -22.05 4.79 -1.36
C ILE A 175 -21.42 5.46 -0.14
N LEU A 176 -21.96 5.21 1.06
CA LEU A 176 -21.38 5.74 2.30
C LEU A 176 -19.95 5.25 2.49
N ASN A 177 -19.63 4.00 2.16
CA ASN A 177 -18.27 3.49 2.25
C ASN A 177 -17.33 4.19 1.25
N ILE A 178 -17.75 4.39 0.00
CA ILE A 178 -16.96 5.11 -1.03
C ILE A 178 -16.60 6.53 -0.56
N ILE A 179 -17.50 7.21 0.15
CA ILE A 179 -17.30 8.58 0.59
C ILE A 179 -16.54 8.65 1.92
N LEU A 180 -16.94 7.84 2.91
CA LEU A 180 -16.38 7.92 4.26
C LEU A 180 -14.96 7.35 4.33
N THR A 181 -14.67 6.27 3.62
CA THR A 181 -13.36 5.61 3.69
C THR A 181 -12.22 6.56 3.31
N PRO A 182 -12.26 7.31 2.18
CA PRO A 182 -11.24 8.31 1.86
C PRO A 182 -11.08 9.41 2.91
N ILE A 183 -12.17 9.86 3.53
CA ILE A 183 -12.14 10.89 4.59
C ILE A 183 -11.41 10.34 5.82
N PHE A 184 -11.75 9.13 6.27
CA PHE A 184 -11.05 8.50 7.37
C PHE A 184 -9.57 8.23 7.03
N THR A 185 -9.28 7.74 5.82
CA THR A 185 -7.92 7.55 5.35
C THR A 185 -7.14 8.86 5.35
N PHE A 186 -7.74 9.97 4.92
CA PHE A 186 -7.11 11.29 4.97
C PHE A 186 -6.70 11.64 6.40
N ILE A 187 -7.62 11.54 7.37
CA ILE A 187 -7.36 11.92 8.76
C ILE A 187 -6.26 11.05 9.36
N VAL A 188 -6.36 9.73 9.20
CA VAL A 188 -5.38 8.78 9.75
C VAL A 188 -4.00 8.97 9.09
N ALA A 189 -3.96 9.10 7.77
CA ALA A 189 -2.71 9.32 7.04
C ALA A 189 -2.08 10.67 7.38
N PHE A 190 -2.88 11.72 7.58
CA PHE A 190 -2.38 13.03 8.01
C PHE A 190 -1.72 12.95 9.37
N ILE A 191 -2.42 12.40 10.37
CA ILE A 191 -1.87 12.25 11.73
C ILE A 191 -0.61 11.38 11.71
N GLY A 192 -0.66 10.24 11.02
CA GLY A 192 0.48 9.33 10.89
C GLY A 192 1.68 10.01 10.23
N ALA A 193 1.48 10.75 9.14
CA ALA A 193 2.55 11.44 8.44
C ALA A 193 3.15 12.59 9.26
N VAL A 194 2.34 13.32 10.03
CA VAL A 194 2.84 14.32 11.00
C VAL A 194 3.76 13.66 12.03
N ILE A 195 3.32 12.55 12.61
CA ILE A 195 4.10 11.79 13.60
C ILE A 195 5.43 11.32 12.98
N VAL A 196 5.38 10.74 11.78
CA VAL A 196 6.57 10.26 11.06
C VAL A 196 7.55 11.41 10.79
N ALA A 197 7.07 12.57 10.35
CA ALA A 197 7.93 13.73 10.11
C ALA A 197 8.57 14.27 11.40
N PHE A 198 7.83 14.28 12.52
CA PHE A 198 8.40 14.64 13.81
C PHE A 198 9.46 13.64 14.29
N ILE A 199 9.19 12.34 14.15
CA ILE A 199 10.16 11.28 14.47
C ILE A 199 11.40 11.44 13.62
N TYR A 200 11.25 11.69 12.32
CA TYR A 200 12.37 11.95 11.42
C TYR A 200 13.22 13.13 11.91
N ASN A 201 12.59 14.29 12.13
CA ASN A 201 13.27 15.49 12.62
C ASN A 201 13.97 15.27 13.98
N PHE A 202 13.43 14.40 14.83
CA PHE A 202 14.04 14.03 16.11
C PHE A 202 15.23 13.07 15.97
N LEU A 203 15.21 12.19 14.95
CA LEU A 203 16.26 11.19 14.73
C LEU A 203 17.44 11.74 13.94
N VAL A 204 17.24 12.73 13.06
CA VAL A 204 18.32 13.31 12.23
C VAL A 204 19.55 13.72 13.06
N PRO A 205 19.43 14.45 14.19
CA PRO A 205 20.60 14.85 14.97
C PRO A 205 21.36 13.68 15.61
N LYS A 206 20.74 12.49 15.71
CA LYS A 206 21.29 11.31 16.41
C LYS A 206 21.82 10.24 15.47
N LEU A 207 21.14 10.02 14.33
CA LEU A 207 21.44 8.95 13.38
C LEU A 207 22.03 9.48 12.06
N GLY A 208 22.09 10.80 11.89
CA GLY A 208 22.38 11.43 10.61
C GLY A 208 21.13 11.48 9.72
N GLY A 209 21.08 12.49 8.85
CA GLY A 209 20.04 12.68 7.86
C GLY A 209 20.18 11.75 6.65
N ILE A 210 19.18 11.81 5.77
CA ILE A 210 19.22 11.04 4.52
C ILE A 210 20.17 11.74 3.57
N LYS A 211 21.24 11.04 3.16
CA LYS A 211 22.19 11.55 2.18
C LYS A 211 21.64 11.38 0.77
N LEU A 212 21.74 12.42 -0.03
CA LEU A 212 21.29 12.50 -1.41
C LEU A 212 22.48 12.82 -2.31
N GLU A 213 22.65 12.03 -3.36
CA GLU A 213 23.51 12.38 -4.48
C GLU A 213 22.65 12.98 -5.59
N LEU A 214 22.65 14.31 -5.67
CA LEU A 214 21.93 15.00 -6.72
C LEU A 214 22.77 14.97 -7.99
N SER A 215 22.30 14.23 -9.00
CA SER A 215 22.83 14.35 -10.36
C SER A 215 22.37 15.70 -10.94
N GLU A 216 23.31 16.55 -11.33
CA GLU A 216 23.01 17.73 -12.15
C GLU A 216 22.35 17.27 -13.44
N LYS A 217 21.05 17.55 -13.58
CA LYS A 217 20.40 17.41 -14.87
C LYS A 217 20.97 18.50 -15.77
N HIS A 218 21.73 18.09 -16.80
CA HIS A 218 22.17 18.93 -17.90
C HIS A 218 21.03 19.84 -18.38
N MET A 219 21.10 21.12 -18.04
CA MET A 219 20.32 22.18 -18.67
C MET A 219 21.03 22.51 -19.99
N GLY A 220 20.65 21.83 -21.06
CA GLY A 220 21.22 22.09 -22.38
C GLY A 220 20.73 21.10 -23.42
N SER A 221 19.67 21.50 -24.13
CA SER A 221 19.58 21.36 -25.59
C SER A 221 19.40 19.94 -26.20
N TRP A 222 18.22 19.75 -26.82
CA TRP A 222 17.89 18.96 -28.02
C TRP A 222 18.12 17.44 -28.11
N GLU A 223 17.01 16.76 -28.44
CA GLU A 223 16.81 15.59 -29.31
C GLU A 223 17.47 14.21 -29.07
N LEU A 224 16.57 13.22 -29.17
CA LEU A 224 16.68 11.84 -29.68
C LEU A 224 17.76 10.92 -29.13
N ILE A 225 17.33 9.84 -28.47
CA ILE A 225 17.82 8.50 -28.77
C ILE A 225 16.63 7.52 -28.78
N VAL A 226 16.60 6.72 -29.85
CA VAL A 226 15.65 5.70 -30.31
C VAL A 226 15.14 4.75 -29.23
#